data_AF-A0A7Y6PZZ8-F1
#
_entry.id   AF-A0A7Y6PZZ8-F1
#
_cell.length_a   1.000
_cell.length_b   1.000
_cell.length_c   1.000
_cell.angle_alpha   90.00
_cell.angle_beta   90.00
_cell.angle_gamma   90.00
#
_symmetry.space_group_name_H-M   'P 1'
#
loop_
_entity.id
_entity.type
_entity.pdbx_description
1 polymer ?
#
loop_
_entity_poly.entity_id
_entity_poly.type
_entity_poly.pdbx_seq_one_letter_code
_entity_poly.pdbx_strand_id
1 'polypeptide(L)'
;MRSWVLALAVMACGCGPIAYINQVTRDASTKVDRARSLGADKYSPYWWTRATQYLRMSREVAAHADFQGANHFGRLASEAAEKAAEEAELGAKDPAKRPVNPMAPDGVAPAKGDSIAPAKDE
;
A
#
# COMPACT_ATOMS: atom_id res chain seq x y z
N MET A 1 22.43 15.15 -41.36
CA MET A 1 21.36 15.98 -40.73
C MET A 1 20.04 15.23 -40.55
N ARG A 2 19.54 14.45 -41.53
CA ARG A 2 18.30 13.65 -41.41
C ARG A 2 18.33 12.54 -40.33
N SER A 3 19.49 11.89 -40.14
CA SER A 3 19.62 10.83 -39.12
C SER A 3 19.49 11.32 -37.67
N TRP A 4 19.73 12.61 -37.42
CA TRP A 4 19.63 13.18 -36.08
C TRP A 4 18.17 13.43 -35.66
N VAL A 5 17.31 13.72 -36.63
CA VAL A 5 15.86 13.87 -36.42
C VAL A 5 15.21 12.52 -36.09
N LEU A 6 15.65 11.43 -36.74
CA LEU A 6 15.20 10.07 -36.40
C LEU A 6 15.64 9.65 -35.01
N ALA A 7 16.87 9.98 -34.60
CA ALA A 7 17.37 9.68 -33.26
C ALA A 7 16.56 10.42 -32.17
N LEU A 8 16.22 11.70 -32.39
CA LEU A 8 15.40 12.48 -31.46
C LEU A 8 13.95 11.99 -31.38
N ALA A 9 13.38 11.55 -32.51
CA ALA A 9 12.02 11.02 -32.56
C ALA A 9 11.87 9.70 -31.78
N VAL A 10 12.88 8.81 -31.85
CA VAL A 10 12.89 7.57 -31.05
C VAL A 10 13.02 7.87 -29.55
N MET A 11 13.78 8.89 -29.18
CA MET A 11 13.94 9.30 -27.77
C MET A 11 12.63 9.85 -27.17
N ALA A 12 11.81 10.54 -27.98
CA ALA A 12 10.56 11.16 -27.53
C ALA A 12 9.41 10.16 -27.29
N CYS A 13 9.43 8.98 -27.92
CA CYS A 13 8.41 7.94 -27.71
C CYS A 13 8.59 7.15 -26.39
N GLY A 14 9.69 7.34 -25.66
CA GLY A 14 10.02 6.54 -24.46
C GLY A 14 9.44 7.05 -23.13
N CYS A 15 8.94 8.28 -23.07
CA CYS A 15 8.74 8.96 -21.79
C CYS A 15 7.60 8.40 -20.91
N GLY A 16 6.62 7.70 -21.49
CA GLY A 16 5.53 7.07 -20.74
C GLY A 16 5.81 5.62 -20.34
N PRO A 17 6.07 4.71 -21.31
CA PRO A 17 6.22 3.29 -21.04
C PRO A 17 7.44 2.94 -20.18
N ILE A 18 8.58 3.61 -20.39
CA ILE A 18 9.80 3.33 -19.60
C ILE A 18 9.60 3.78 -18.15
N ALA A 19 8.98 4.95 -17.96
CA ALA A 19 8.60 5.42 -16.63
C ALA A 19 7.65 4.44 -15.94
N TYR A 20 6.69 3.86 -16.67
CA TYR A 20 5.78 2.83 -16.15
C TYR A 20 6.51 1.59 -15.64
N ILE A 21 7.49 1.08 -16.39
CA ILE A 21 8.27 -0.07 -15.94
C ILE A 21 9.00 0.25 -14.63
N ASN A 22 9.64 1.42 -14.53
CA ASN A 22 10.34 1.79 -13.31
C ASN A 22 9.40 2.10 -12.13
N GLN A 23 8.33 2.85 -12.35
CA GLN A 23 7.43 3.29 -11.28
C GLN A 23 6.51 2.17 -10.81
N VAL A 24 5.87 1.44 -11.72
CA VAL A 24 4.80 0.48 -11.37
C VAL A 24 5.36 -0.93 -11.22
N THR A 25 6.20 -1.34 -12.18
CA THR A 25 6.69 -2.72 -12.23
C THR A 25 7.86 -2.97 -11.27
N ARG A 26 8.68 -1.94 -11.00
CA ARG A 26 9.79 -2.04 -10.04
C ARG A 26 9.48 -1.41 -8.69
N ASP A 27 9.16 -0.11 -8.64
CA ASP A 27 9.04 0.60 -7.36
C ASP A 27 7.77 0.21 -6.59
N ALA A 28 6.59 0.49 -7.15
CA ALA A 28 5.31 0.28 -6.46
C ALA A 28 5.05 -1.18 -6.09
N SER A 29 5.36 -2.11 -7.01
CA SER A 29 5.27 -3.56 -6.75
C SER A 29 6.14 -3.99 -5.57
N THR A 30 7.42 -3.61 -5.56
CA THR A 30 8.37 -3.96 -4.49
C THR A 30 7.93 -3.39 -3.15
N LYS A 31 7.43 -2.14 -3.13
CA LYS A 31 6.93 -1.51 -1.90
C LYS A 31 5.67 -2.20 -1.37
N VAL A 32 4.74 -2.58 -2.24
CA VAL A 32 3.55 -3.35 -1.85
C VAL A 32 3.97 -4.73 -1.33
N ASP A 33 4.92 -5.41 -1.96
CA ASP A 33 5.40 -6.71 -1.49
C ASP A 33 6.13 -6.60 -0.14
N ARG A 34 6.88 -5.51 0.11
CA ARG A 34 7.43 -5.19 1.42
C ARG A 34 6.34 -4.96 2.47
N ALA A 35 5.33 -4.14 2.17
CA ALA A 35 4.22 -3.92 3.09
C ALA A 35 3.49 -5.23 3.42
N ARG A 36 3.33 -6.12 2.43
CA ARG A 36 2.77 -7.47 2.62
C ARG A 36 3.62 -8.31 3.56
N SER A 37 4.94 -8.35 3.38
CA SER A 37 5.82 -9.17 4.21
C SER A 37 5.85 -8.72 5.67
N LEU A 38 5.56 -7.45 5.93
CA LEU A 38 5.41 -6.86 7.27
C LEU A 38 4.03 -7.10 7.89
N GLY A 39 3.09 -7.73 7.17
CA GLY A 39 1.72 -7.96 7.68
C GLY A 39 0.87 -6.70 7.72
N ALA A 40 1.07 -5.78 6.76
CA ALA A 40 0.32 -4.54 6.69
C ALA A 40 -1.20 -4.74 6.52
N ASP A 41 -1.66 -5.90 6.05
CA ASP A 41 -3.08 -6.27 6.02
C ASP A 41 -3.72 -6.25 7.42
N LYS A 42 -2.94 -6.57 8.45
CA LYS A 42 -3.41 -6.62 9.85
C LYS A 42 -3.14 -5.32 10.59
N TYR A 43 -1.94 -4.78 10.41
CA TYR A 43 -1.49 -3.63 11.19
C TYR A 43 -1.88 -2.27 10.56
N SER A 44 -2.12 -2.23 9.25
CA SER A 44 -2.46 -1.00 8.52
C SER A 44 -3.47 -1.28 7.39
N PRO A 45 -4.68 -1.78 7.70
CA PRO A 45 -5.63 -2.26 6.69
C PRO A 45 -6.05 -1.16 5.70
N TYR A 46 -6.16 0.09 6.16
CA TYR A 46 -6.51 1.22 5.32
C TYR A 46 -5.45 1.47 4.25
N TRP A 47 -4.19 1.70 4.64
CA TRP A 47 -3.12 2.00 3.69
C TRP A 47 -2.77 0.81 2.83
N TRP A 48 -2.84 -0.42 3.38
CA TRP A 48 -2.68 -1.65 2.62
C TRP A 48 -3.70 -1.77 1.49
N THR A 49 -4.99 -1.53 1.80
CA THR A 49 -6.05 -1.58 0.78
C THR A 49 -5.84 -0.47 -0.26
N ARG A 50 -5.54 0.75 0.18
CA ARG A 50 -5.25 1.87 -0.73
C ARG A 50 -4.10 1.53 -1.69
N ALA A 51 -3.00 0.96 -1.17
CA ALA A 51 -1.83 0.61 -1.96
C ALA A 51 -2.13 -0.47 -3.00
N THR A 52 -2.81 -1.55 -2.60
CA THR A 52 -3.15 -2.67 -3.50
C THR A 52 -4.15 -2.26 -4.57
N GLN A 53 -5.16 -1.45 -4.23
CA GLN A 53 -6.14 -0.97 -5.19
C GLN A 53 -5.52 -0.01 -6.20
N TYR A 54 -4.66 0.92 -5.79
CA TYR A 54 -3.97 1.77 -6.75
C TYR A 54 -2.97 1.03 -7.64
N LEU A 55 -2.27 0.03 -7.11
CA LEU A 55 -1.39 -0.80 -7.93
C LEU A 55 -2.19 -1.58 -8.99
N ARG A 56 -3.38 -2.08 -8.62
CA ARG A 56 -4.31 -2.71 -9.56
C ARG A 56 -4.80 -1.72 -10.61
N MET A 57 -5.31 -0.55 -10.21
CA MET A 57 -5.76 0.49 -11.14
C MET A 57 -4.64 0.95 -12.08
N SER A 58 -3.42 1.09 -11.58
CA SER A 58 -2.25 1.44 -12.40
C SER A 58 -2.04 0.45 -13.55
N ARG A 59 -2.18 -0.86 -13.28
CA ARG A 59 -2.07 -1.91 -14.30
C ARG A 59 -3.24 -1.91 -15.27
N GLU A 60 -4.46 -1.65 -14.79
CA GLU A 60 -5.66 -1.53 -15.63
C GLU A 60 -5.54 -0.36 -16.60
N VAL A 61 -5.11 0.82 -16.13
CA VAL A 61 -4.91 2.00 -16.96
C VAL A 61 -3.76 1.79 -17.97
N ALA A 62 -2.69 1.11 -17.57
CA ALA A 62 -1.60 0.75 -18.48
C ALA A 62 -2.06 -0.21 -19.60
N ALA A 63 -3.04 -1.08 -19.34
CA ALA A 63 -3.61 -1.96 -20.36
C ALA A 63 -4.34 -1.16 -21.47
N HIS A 64 -4.81 0.05 -21.16
CA HIS A 64 -5.35 1.00 -22.13
C HIS A 64 -4.29 1.88 -22.80
N ALA A 65 -3.00 1.53 -22.66
CA ALA A 65 -1.85 2.30 -23.13
C ALA A 65 -1.73 3.73 -22.55
N ASP A 66 -2.49 4.06 -21.50
CA ASP A 66 -2.35 5.31 -20.78
C ASP A 66 -1.25 5.19 -19.71
N PHE A 67 0.00 5.29 -20.14
CA PHE A 67 1.14 5.15 -19.23
C PHE A 67 1.29 6.34 -18.27
N GLN A 68 0.80 7.53 -18.62
CA GLN A 68 0.87 8.69 -17.73
C GLN A 68 -0.11 8.53 -16.56
N GLY A 69 -1.36 8.13 -16.84
CA GLY A 69 -2.33 7.77 -15.81
C GLY A 69 -1.84 6.61 -14.95
N ALA A 70 -1.28 5.57 -15.57
CA ALA A 70 -0.70 4.43 -14.86
C ALA A 70 0.43 4.86 -13.90
N ASN A 71 1.33 5.74 -14.33
CA ASN A 71 2.40 6.29 -13.51
C ASN A 71 1.88 7.11 -12.31
N HIS A 72 0.80 7.85 -12.50
CA HIS A 72 0.16 8.59 -11.42
C HIS A 72 -0.36 7.63 -10.33
N PHE A 73 -1.14 6.62 -10.70
CA PHE A 73 -1.60 5.60 -9.76
C PHE A 73 -0.45 4.79 -9.15
N GLY A 74 0.63 4.56 -9.91
CA GLY A 74 1.84 3.92 -9.42
C GLY A 74 2.49 4.68 -8.26
N ARG A 75 2.60 6.01 -8.34
CA ARG A 75 3.10 6.84 -7.23
C ARG A 75 2.19 6.78 -6.01
N LEU A 76 0.87 6.91 -6.22
CA LEU A 76 -0.10 6.81 -5.12
C LEU A 76 -0.05 5.44 -4.42
N ALA A 77 0.20 4.37 -5.18
CA ALA A 77 0.42 3.04 -4.65
C ALA A 77 1.71 2.96 -3.83
N SER A 78 2.83 3.48 -4.34
CA SER A 78 4.11 3.54 -3.63
C SER A 78 4.00 4.30 -2.30
N GLU A 79 3.41 5.50 -2.31
CA GLU A 79 3.21 6.32 -1.11
C GLU A 79 2.33 5.63 -0.07
N ALA A 80 1.24 4.98 -0.52
CA ALA A 80 0.38 4.22 0.38
C ALA A 80 1.08 2.98 0.94
N ALA A 81 1.87 2.28 0.13
CA ALA A 81 2.62 1.10 0.56
C ALA A 81 3.70 1.44 1.59
N GLU A 82 4.38 2.59 1.43
CA GLU A 82 5.35 3.08 2.42
C GLU A 82 4.69 3.35 3.78
N LYS A 83 3.56 4.06 3.80
CA LYS A 83 2.79 4.30 5.03
C LYS A 83 2.30 2.99 5.66
N ALA A 84 1.83 2.07 4.83
CA ALA A 84 1.38 0.76 5.28
C ALA A 84 2.53 -0.04 5.92
N ALA A 85 3.73 -0.01 5.33
CA ALA A 85 4.92 -0.65 5.87
C ALA A 85 5.38 0.00 7.19
N GLU A 86 5.38 1.33 7.26
CA GLU A 86 5.73 2.07 8.48
C GLU A 86 4.78 1.75 9.64
N GLU A 87 3.47 1.82 9.41
CA GLU A 87 2.47 1.48 10.41
C GLU A 87 2.56 -0.01 10.81
N ALA A 88 2.88 -0.91 9.87
CA ALA A 88 3.07 -2.32 10.16
C ALA A 88 4.31 -2.59 11.03
N GLU A 89 5.43 -1.93 10.75
CA GLU A 89 6.63 -2.02 11.59
C GLU A 89 6.38 -1.49 13.00
N LEU A 90 5.63 -0.40 13.14
CA LEU A 90 5.25 0.16 14.44
C LEU A 90 4.27 -0.76 15.18
N GLY A 91 3.25 -1.27 14.49
CA GLY A 91 2.26 -2.19 15.04
C GLY A 91 2.85 -3.52 15.48
N ALA A 92 3.84 -4.04 14.78
CA ALA A 92 4.52 -5.28 15.16
C ALA A 92 5.33 -5.15 16.47
N LYS A 93 5.84 -3.95 16.76
CA LYS A 93 6.58 -3.64 18.00
C LYS A 93 5.65 -3.40 19.19
N ASP A 94 4.43 -2.95 18.95
CA ASP A 94 3.44 -2.65 19.99
C ASP A 94 2.61 -3.90 20.34
N PRO A 95 2.78 -4.49 21.54
CA PRO A 95 2.01 -5.68 21.94
C PRO A 95 0.50 -5.44 22.00
N ALA A 96 0.05 -4.19 22.22
CA ALA A 96 -1.37 -3.85 22.28
C ALA A 96 -2.05 -3.83 20.90
N LYS A 97 -1.27 -3.67 19.82
CA LYS A 97 -1.76 -3.65 18.44
C LYS A 97 -1.64 -4.99 17.72
N ARG A 98 -1.17 -6.02 18.41
CA ARG A 98 -1.09 -7.36 17.85
C ARG A 98 -2.51 -7.84 17.49
N PRO A 99 -2.71 -8.39 16.28
CA PRO A 99 -3.99 -8.95 15.92
C PRO A 99 -4.36 -10.04 16.93
N VAL A 100 -5.54 -9.90 17.54
CA VAL A 100 -6.07 -10.89 18.49
C VAL A 100 -6.16 -12.22 17.75
N ASN A 101 -5.47 -13.24 18.27
CA ASN A 101 -5.60 -14.60 17.75
C ASN A 101 -6.80 -15.26 18.44
N PRO A 102 -7.95 -15.44 17.75
CA PRO A 102 -9.12 -16.05 18.36
C PRO A 102 -8.92 -17.55 18.69
N MET A 103 -7.81 -18.15 18.23
CA MET A 103 -7.44 -19.55 18.50
C MET A 103 -6.42 -19.71 19.65
N ALA A 104 -5.92 -18.61 20.24
CA ALA A 104 -5.04 -18.69 21.40
C ALA A 104 -5.86 -19.08 22.65
N PRO A 105 -5.32 -19.93 23.56
CA PRO A 105 -6.05 -20.42 24.74
C PRO A 105 -6.56 -19.30 25.68
N ASP A 106 -6.00 -18.10 25.56
CA ASP A 106 -6.37 -16.91 26.35
C ASP A 106 -7.22 -15.90 25.54
N GLY A 107 -7.90 -16.35 24.47
CA GLY A 107 -8.69 -15.53 23.54
C GLY A 107 -9.94 -14.85 24.09
N VAL A 108 -9.99 -14.59 25.40
CA VAL A 108 -10.97 -13.70 26.02
C VAL A 108 -10.27 -12.36 26.24
N ALA A 109 -10.70 -11.31 25.55
CA ALA A 109 -10.29 -9.95 25.87
C ALA A 109 -10.41 -9.75 27.38
N PRO A 110 -9.46 -9.05 28.07
CA PRO A 110 -9.64 -8.77 29.48
C PRO A 110 -10.98 -8.05 29.60
N ALA A 111 -11.94 -8.70 30.26
CA ALA A 111 -13.22 -8.09 30.58
C ALA A 111 -12.87 -6.74 31.20
N LYS A 112 -13.34 -5.66 30.59
CA LYS A 112 -13.27 -4.33 31.18
C LYS A 112 -13.88 -4.49 32.56
N GLY A 113 -13.02 -4.52 33.58
CA GLY A 113 -13.41 -4.88 34.94
C GLY A 113 -14.64 -4.09 35.33
N ASP A 114 -15.58 -4.77 35.97
CA ASP A 114 -16.90 -4.29 36.36
C ASP A 114 -16.82 -2.98 37.17
N SER A 115 -16.67 -1.85 36.49
CA SER A 115 -17.09 -0.56 36.99
C SER A 115 -18.50 -0.33 36.48
N ILE A 116 -19.43 -1.09 37.07
CA ILE A 116 -20.83 -0.66 37.17
C ILE A 116 -20.76 0.71 37.84
N ALA A 117 -20.97 1.77 37.06
CA ALA A 117 -21.19 3.09 37.61
C ALA A 117 -22.38 2.96 38.57
N PRO A 118 -22.26 3.35 39.85
CA PRO A 118 -23.39 3.27 40.76
C PRO A 118 -24.53 4.09 40.15
N ALA A 119 -25.70 3.44 40.01
CA ALA A 119 -26.92 4.14 39.67
C ALA A 119 -27.07 5.27 40.69
N LYS A 120 -27.25 6.49 40.18
CA LYS A 120 -27.59 7.62 41.04
C LYS A 120 -29.00 7.35 41.54
N ASP A 121 -29.10 6.92 42.78
CA ASP A 121 -30.37 6.93 43.50
C ASP A 121 -30.66 8.39 43.89
N GLU A 122 -31.75 8.91 43.31
CA GLU A 122 -32.51 10.14 43.64
C GLU A 122 -31.90 11.52 43.29
#